data_AF-A0A661VDJ1-F1
#
_entry.id   AF-A0A661VDJ1-F1
#
_cell.length_a   1.000
_cell.length_b   1.000
_cell.length_c   1.000
_cell.angle_alpha   90.00
_cell.angle_beta   90.00
_cell.angle_gamma   90.00
#
_symmetry.space_group_name_H-M   'P 1'
#
loop_
_entity.id
_entity.type
_entity.pdbx_description
1 polymer ?
#
loop_
_entity_poly.entity_id
_entity_poly.type
_entity_poly.pdbx_seq_one_letter_code
_entity_poly.pdbx_strand_id
1 'polypeptide(L)'
;MSIVITDEGAAVRITGLGRDGDKDVDFTKDDLSLTVDDDRVAVSDGRNSYVVVYTDVTTPAGLTSAEDLRDFINGLLPTGGGGGGGDATAANQATQISLATDTNTKLDTLIAAQVAGSITSGFKDVATAGTAEALGASTAIVEVIVTAKEANTGTIYVGGAGVASTNGTPLEAEEVAIISIDDLAKVFIDSDFNGEGVTFNYLA
;
A
#
# COMPACT_ATOMS: atom_id res chain seq x y z
N MET A 1 -39.50 41.47 -7.29
CA MET A 1 -40.28 40.27 -7.71
C MET A 1 -39.91 39.20 -6.71
N SER A 2 -40.85 38.51 -6.05
CA SER A 2 -40.46 37.55 -4.99
C SER A 2 -40.25 36.19 -5.62
N ILE A 3 -39.04 35.67 -5.56
CA ILE A 3 -38.68 34.33 -6.06
C ILE A 3 -38.39 33.45 -4.85
N VAL A 4 -38.94 32.25 -4.88
CA VAL A 4 -38.84 31.27 -3.79
C VAL A 4 -38.20 30.02 -4.38
N ILE A 5 -37.06 29.61 -3.81
CA ILE A 5 -36.39 28.34 -4.12
C ILE A 5 -36.69 27.38 -2.97
N THR A 6 -37.29 26.24 -3.28
CA THR A 6 -37.70 25.23 -2.29
C THR A 6 -37.16 23.85 -2.68
N ASP A 7 -36.71 23.09 -1.69
CA ASP A 7 -36.38 21.68 -1.86
C ASP A 7 -37.64 20.81 -1.80
N GLU A 8 -37.93 20.09 -2.88
CA GLU A 8 -39.05 19.16 -2.99
C GLU A 8 -38.55 17.70 -3.04
N GLY A 9 -37.37 17.43 -2.47
CA GLY A 9 -36.76 16.11 -2.38
C GLY A 9 -35.93 15.78 -3.61
N ALA A 10 -36.54 15.20 -4.67
CA ALA A 10 -35.84 14.84 -5.91
C ALA A 10 -35.74 16.00 -6.91
N ALA A 11 -36.41 17.12 -6.63
CA ALA A 11 -36.45 18.30 -7.48
C ALA A 11 -36.21 19.57 -6.66
N VAL A 12 -35.78 20.63 -7.34
CA VAL A 12 -35.77 22.00 -6.83
C VAL A 12 -36.91 22.75 -7.52
N ARG A 13 -37.82 23.30 -6.73
CA ARG A 13 -38.93 24.12 -7.23
C ARG A 13 -38.55 25.60 -7.17
N ILE A 14 -38.77 26.32 -8.26
CA ILE A 14 -38.62 27.77 -8.33
C ILE A 14 -39.98 28.38 -8.69
N THR A 15 -40.49 29.21 -7.80
CA THR A 15 -41.77 29.93 -8.01
C THR A 15 -41.53 31.41 -8.30
N GLY A 16 -42.49 32.04 -8.97
CA GLY A 16 -42.47 33.48 -9.24
C GLY A 16 -41.59 33.91 -10.43
N LEU A 17 -41.35 33.05 -11.43
CA LEU A 17 -40.52 33.35 -12.63
C LEU A 17 -41.21 34.22 -13.71
N GLY A 18 -42.44 34.68 -13.48
CA GLY A 18 -43.06 35.83 -14.16
C GLY A 18 -43.37 35.73 -15.66
N ARG A 19 -43.13 34.59 -16.31
CA ARG A 19 -43.40 34.40 -17.74
C ARG A 19 -44.71 33.62 -17.92
N ASP A 20 -45.81 34.35 -18.08
CA ASP A 20 -47.13 33.83 -18.45
C ASP A 20 -47.83 32.95 -17.39
N GLY A 21 -48.06 33.54 -16.20
CA GLY A 21 -49.04 33.07 -15.21
C GLY A 21 -48.48 32.18 -14.10
N ASP A 22 -47.53 32.70 -13.31
CA ASP A 22 -47.01 32.10 -12.06
C ASP A 22 -46.88 30.57 -12.12
N LYS A 23 -46.19 30.08 -13.14
CA LYS A 23 -45.90 28.66 -13.24
C LYS A 23 -44.67 28.36 -12.41
N ASP A 24 -44.88 27.57 -11.37
CA ASP A 24 -43.81 26.90 -10.65
C ASP A 24 -43.04 26.02 -11.64
N VAL A 25 -41.72 26.13 -11.64
CA VAL A 25 -40.85 25.29 -12.47
C VAL A 25 -40.10 24.34 -11.56
N ASP A 26 -40.33 23.04 -11.78
CA ASP A 26 -39.64 21.97 -11.08
C ASP A 26 -38.45 21.51 -11.92
N PHE A 27 -37.26 21.63 -11.35
CA PHE A 27 -36.01 21.15 -11.93
C PHE A 27 -35.63 19.82 -11.27
N THR A 28 -35.48 18.75 -12.05
CA THR A 28 -34.85 17.52 -11.57
C THR A 28 -33.43 17.83 -11.14
N LYS A 29 -33.06 17.39 -9.94
CA LYS A 29 -31.73 17.69 -9.37
C LYS A 29 -30.57 17.15 -10.22
N ASP A 30 -30.80 16.10 -11.00
CA ASP A 30 -29.79 15.45 -11.85
C ASP A 30 -29.46 16.26 -13.13
N ASP A 31 -30.40 17.09 -13.61
CA ASP A 31 -30.24 17.88 -14.84
C ASP A 31 -30.00 19.36 -14.54
N LEU A 32 -29.96 19.74 -13.27
CA LEU A 32 -29.89 21.14 -12.84
C LEU A 32 -28.44 21.63 -12.80
N SER A 33 -28.17 22.65 -13.60
CA SER A 33 -26.97 23.49 -13.52
C SER A 33 -27.32 24.82 -12.85
N LEU A 34 -26.49 25.25 -11.91
CA LEU A 34 -26.66 26.50 -11.19
C LEU A 34 -25.35 27.29 -11.19
N THR A 35 -25.45 28.57 -11.50
CA THR A 35 -24.35 29.54 -11.33
C THR A 35 -24.83 30.68 -10.46
N VAL A 36 -24.09 30.99 -9.40
CA VAL A 36 -24.35 32.14 -8.52
C VAL A 36 -23.18 33.11 -8.64
N ASP A 37 -23.45 34.30 -9.15
CA ASP A 37 -22.54 35.44 -9.18
C ASP A 37 -23.00 36.48 -8.13
N ASP A 38 -22.19 37.53 -7.90
CA ASP A 38 -22.44 38.54 -6.87
C ASP A 38 -23.85 39.17 -6.92
N ASP A 39 -24.41 39.33 -8.13
CA ASP A 39 -25.71 40.00 -8.33
C ASP A 39 -26.80 39.08 -8.89
N ARG A 40 -26.47 37.84 -9.29
CA ARG A 40 -27.37 37.00 -10.11
C ARG A 40 -27.29 35.52 -9.77
N VAL A 41 -28.43 34.85 -9.91
CA VAL A 41 -28.55 33.40 -9.84
C VAL A 41 -29.07 32.92 -11.20
N ALA A 42 -28.28 32.10 -11.89
CA ALA A 42 -28.65 31.44 -13.13
C ALA A 42 -28.97 29.97 -12.86
N VAL A 43 -30.14 29.53 -13.30
CA VAL A 43 -30.67 28.18 -13.15
C VAL A 43 -30.91 27.62 -14.55
N SER A 44 -30.41 26.44 -14.86
CA SER A 44 -30.56 25.85 -16.20
C SER A 44 -30.71 24.33 -16.16
N ASP A 45 -31.63 23.78 -16.95
CA ASP A 45 -31.81 22.33 -17.17
C ASP A 45 -31.07 21.82 -18.44
N GLY A 46 -30.20 22.67 -19.02
CA GLY A 46 -29.52 22.42 -20.29
C GLY A 46 -30.36 22.72 -21.54
N ARG A 47 -31.67 22.96 -21.40
CA ARG A 47 -32.58 23.37 -22.50
C ARG A 47 -33.10 24.79 -22.30
N ASN A 48 -33.39 25.16 -21.06
CA ASN A 48 -33.92 26.43 -20.63
C ASN A 48 -32.98 27.01 -19.57
N SER A 49 -32.78 28.32 -19.62
CA SER A 49 -31.99 29.05 -18.62
C SER A 49 -32.81 30.22 -18.08
N TYR A 50 -32.83 30.33 -16.76
CA TYR A 50 -33.52 31.36 -15.99
C TYR A 50 -32.48 32.13 -15.19
N VAL A 51 -32.46 33.45 -15.34
CA VAL A 51 -31.54 34.31 -14.60
C VAL A 51 -32.36 35.24 -13.74
N VAL A 52 -32.08 35.23 -12.45
CA VAL A 52 -32.78 36.02 -11.44
C VAL A 52 -31.79 36.88 -10.65
N VAL A 53 -32.21 38.05 -10.19
CA VAL A 53 -31.34 38.91 -9.37
C VAL A 53 -31.33 38.37 -7.94
N TYR A 54 -30.17 38.36 -7.29
CA TYR A 54 -30.04 37.84 -5.92
C TYR A 54 -31.06 38.47 -4.95
N THR A 55 -31.26 39.79 -5.04
CA THR A 55 -32.18 40.54 -4.17
C THR A 55 -33.66 40.17 -4.33
N ASP A 56 -34.02 39.46 -5.40
CA ASP A 56 -35.38 38.97 -5.63
C ASP A 56 -35.60 37.57 -5.00
N VAL A 57 -34.54 36.89 -4.53
CA VAL A 57 -34.65 35.57 -3.88
C VAL A 57 -34.98 35.74 -2.40
N THR A 58 -36.13 35.24 -1.98
CA THR A 58 -36.73 35.51 -0.67
C THR A 58 -36.76 34.33 0.29
N THR A 59 -36.40 33.14 -0.19
CA THR A 59 -36.28 31.93 0.62
C THR A 59 -35.06 31.12 0.20
N PRO A 60 -34.47 30.37 1.14
CA PRO A 60 -34.89 30.15 2.54
C PRO A 60 -34.56 31.30 3.49
N ALA A 61 -35.26 31.33 4.62
CA ALA A 61 -35.03 32.34 5.66
C ALA A 61 -33.62 32.22 6.26
N GLY A 62 -32.94 33.36 6.43
CA GLY A 62 -31.63 33.43 7.10
C GLY A 62 -30.41 33.57 6.19
N LEU A 63 -30.61 33.64 4.87
CA LEU A 63 -29.53 33.95 3.94
C LEU A 63 -29.33 35.46 3.87
N THR A 64 -28.13 35.91 4.23
CA THR A 64 -27.80 37.34 4.34
C THR A 64 -26.83 37.81 3.25
N SER A 65 -26.26 36.89 2.50
CA SER A 65 -25.32 37.14 1.41
C SER A 65 -25.54 36.21 0.22
N ALA A 66 -24.96 36.56 -0.94
CA ALA A 66 -24.91 35.68 -2.11
C ALA A 66 -24.18 34.36 -1.80
N GLU A 67 -23.25 34.38 -0.83
CA GLU A 67 -22.47 33.24 -0.37
C GLU A 67 -23.33 32.28 0.44
N ASP A 68 -24.16 32.79 1.36
CA ASP A 68 -25.12 31.98 2.12
C ASP A 68 -26.10 31.26 1.17
N LEU A 69 -26.60 31.96 0.15
CA LEU A 69 -27.50 31.37 -0.85
C LEU A 69 -26.80 30.32 -1.70
N ARG A 70 -25.56 30.57 -2.11
CA ARG A 70 -24.76 29.59 -2.83
C ARG A 70 -24.56 28.33 -1.98
N ASP A 71 -24.22 28.47 -0.71
CA ASP A 71 -24.02 27.33 0.19
C ASP A 71 -25.33 26.57 0.44
N PHE A 72 -26.44 27.28 0.62
CA PHE A 72 -27.76 26.66 0.73
C PHE A 72 -28.13 25.86 -0.51
N ILE A 73 -28.02 26.45 -1.71
CA ILE A 73 -28.40 25.75 -2.95
C ILE A 73 -27.43 24.59 -3.23
N ASN A 74 -26.13 24.76 -2.96
CA ASN A 74 -25.14 23.67 -3.05
C ASN A 74 -25.50 22.48 -2.13
N GLY A 75 -26.13 22.75 -0.97
CA GLY A 75 -26.65 21.72 -0.08
C GLY A 75 -27.94 21.05 -0.58
N LEU A 76 -28.73 21.71 -1.44
CA LEU A 76 -29.94 21.15 -2.04
C LEU A 76 -29.64 20.17 -3.17
N LEU A 77 -28.57 20.43 -3.93
CA LEU A 77 -28.12 19.52 -4.97
C LEU A 77 -27.55 18.25 -4.31
N PRO A 78 -27.90 17.05 -4.81
CA PRO A 78 -27.36 15.82 -4.28
C PRO A 78 -25.85 15.90 -4.50
N THR A 79 -25.09 15.81 -3.40
CA THR A 79 -23.62 15.83 -3.40
C THR A 79 -22.99 14.66 -4.17
N GLY A 80 -23.75 13.95 -5.01
CA GLY A 80 -23.35 12.72 -5.66
C GLY A 80 -24.19 12.32 -6.88
N GLY A 81 -24.71 13.25 -7.67
CA GLY A 81 -25.60 12.88 -8.79
C GLY A 81 -25.62 13.77 -10.03
N GLY A 82 -24.62 14.63 -10.27
CA GLY A 82 -24.67 15.51 -11.45
C GLY A 82 -23.31 16.01 -11.90
N GLY A 83 -22.67 15.29 -12.83
CA GLY A 83 -21.98 15.85 -14.01
C GLY A 83 -20.94 16.96 -13.88
N GLY A 84 -20.40 17.28 -12.71
CA GLY A 84 -19.43 18.35 -12.53
C GLY A 84 -18.04 17.83 -12.21
N GLY A 85 -17.29 17.33 -13.20
CA GLY A 85 -15.81 17.36 -13.28
C GLY A 85 -14.95 16.89 -12.09
N GLY A 86 -15.53 16.39 -11.00
CA GLY A 86 -14.87 15.68 -9.93
C GLY A 86 -14.68 14.28 -10.45
N ASP A 87 -13.65 14.15 -11.28
CA ASP A 87 -13.28 12.95 -12.01
C ASP A 87 -13.53 11.72 -11.12
N ALA A 88 -14.27 10.70 -11.56
CA ALA A 88 -14.28 9.41 -10.85
C ALA A 88 -12.84 8.91 -10.63
N THR A 89 -11.93 9.40 -11.47
CA THR A 89 -10.49 9.31 -11.29
C THR A 89 -9.99 9.91 -9.98
N ALA A 90 -10.58 10.90 -9.31
CA ALA A 90 -10.10 11.43 -8.03
C ALA A 90 -10.32 10.45 -6.85
N ALA A 91 -11.51 9.87 -6.72
CA ALA A 91 -11.78 8.82 -5.73
C ALA A 91 -11.02 7.51 -6.06
N ASN A 92 -10.96 7.17 -7.35
CA ASN A 92 -10.14 6.05 -7.82
C ASN A 92 -8.64 6.32 -7.64
N GLN A 93 -8.18 7.56 -7.81
CA GLN A 93 -6.80 8.01 -7.56
C GLN A 93 -6.49 7.87 -6.08
N ALA A 94 -7.35 8.34 -5.18
CA ALA A 94 -7.15 8.20 -3.74
C ALA A 94 -7.01 6.72 -3.34
N THR A 95 -7.86 5.85 -3.89
CA THR A 95 -7.78 4.40 -3.66
C THR A 95 -6.48 3.80 -4.22
N GLN A 96 -6.10 4.16 -5.44
CA GLN A 96 -4.86 3.69 -6.06
C GLN A 96 -3.61 4.18 -5.33
N ILE A 97 -3.59 5.44 -4.88
CA ILE A 97 -2.51 6.03 -4.06
C ILE A 97 -2.39 5.28 -2.74
N SER A 98 -3.52 4.96 -2.07
CA SER A 98 -3.52 4.18 -0.84
C SER A 98 -2.92 2.79 -1.06
N LEU A 99 -3.36 2.08 -2.11
CA LEU A 99 -2.86 0.75 -2.42
C LEU A 99 -1.36 0.77 -2.77
N ALA A 100 -0.91 1.79 -3.52
CA ALA A 100 0.51 1.98 -3.83
C ALA A 100 1.34 2.26 -2.57
N THR A 101 0.82 3.07 -1.65
CA THR A 101 1.47 3.38 -0.37
C THR A 101 1.60 2.11 0.49
N ASP A 102 0.52 1.35 0.65
CA ASP A 102 0.54 0.09 1.38
C ASP A 102 1.49 -0.93 0.76
N THR A 103 1.55 -0.99 -0.57
CA THR A 103 2.48 -1.86 -1.31
C THR A 103 3.92 -1.46 -1.05
N ASN A 104 4.24 -0.17 -1.12
CA ASN A 104 5.59 0.33 -0.85
C ASN A 104 6.01 0.07 0.60
N THR A 105 5.13 0.29 1.58
CA THR A 105 5.43 -0.01 2.99
C THR A 105 5.69 -1.50 3.22
N LYS A 106 4.90 -2.38 2.60
CA LYS A 106 5.13 -3.84 2.66
C LYS A 106 6.43 -4.24 1.99
N LEU A 107 6.74 -3.65 0.84
CA LEU A 107 7.99 -3.89 0.13
C LEU A 107 9.20 -3.44 0.96
N ASP A 108 9.15 -2.25 1.54
CA ASP A 108 10.21 -1.73 2.41
C ASP A 108 10.42 -2.64 3.63
N THR A 109 9.34 -3.15 4.21
CA THR A 109 9.42 -4.09 5.34
C THR A 109 10.07 -5.42 4.92
N LEU A 110 9.73 -5.95 3.75
CA LEU A 110 10.31 -7.18 3.21
C LEU A 110 11.80 -7.01 2.87
N ILE A 111 12.16 -5.88 2.25
CA ILE A 111 13.55 -5.55 1.91
C ILE A 111 14.36 -5.39 3.19
N ALA A 112 13.86 -4.67 4.19
CA ALA A 112 14.54 -4.50 5.47
C ALA A 112 14.77 -5.85 6.17
N ALA A 113 13.78 -6.76 6.15
CA ALA A 113 13.92 -8.09 6.72
C ALA A 113 14.95 -8.96 5.98
N GLN A 114 15.16 -8.76 4.68
CA GLN A 114 16.12 -9.54 3.89
C GLN A 114 17.57 -9.04 4.01
N VAL A 115 17.76 -7.77 4.39
CA VAL A 115 19.09 -7.12 4.43
C VAL A 115 19.57 -6.84 5.85
N ALA A 116 18.69 -6.85 6.85
CA ALA A 116 19.03 -6.66 8.25
C ALA A 116 19.61 -7.94 8.85
N GLY A 117 20.84 -8.28 8.46
CA GLY A 117 21.58 -9.35 9.10
C GLY A 117 22.89 -8.89 9.74
N SER A 118 23.30 -9.60 10.79
CA SER A 118 24.64 -9.43 11.40
C SER A 118 25.54 -10.59 10.99
N ILE A 119 26.82 -10.29 10.70
CA ILE A 119 27.79 -11.36 10.46
C ILE A 119 28.12 -12.00 11.81
N THR A 120 27.84 -13.30 11.91
CA THR A 120 28.17 -14.12 13.07
C THR A 120 29.18 -15.19 12.68
N SER A 121 30.09 -15.52 13.61
CA SER A 121 31.15 -16.50 13.41
C SER A 121 31.02 -17.65 14.41
N GLY A 122 31.48 -18.84 14.03
CA GLY A 122 31.53 -20.02 14.88
C GLY A 122 32.60 -21.01 14.44
N PHE A 123 32.72 -22.10 15.18
CA PHE A 123 33.53 -23.25 14.81
C PHE A 123 32.81 -24.53 15.21
N LYS A 124 33.12 -25.62 14.51
CA LYS A 124 32.55 -26.93 14.78
C LYS A 124 33.61 -27.99 14.55
N ASP A 125 33.78 -28.86 15.54
CA ASP A 125 34.61 -30.06 15.44
C ASP A 125 33.71 -31.29 15.33
N VAL A 126 34.18 -32.28 14.57
CA VAL A 126 33.60 -33.61 14.48
C VAL A 126 34.21 -34.45 15.60
N ALA A 127 33.44 -34.76 16.63
CA ALA A 127 33.92 -35.51 17.78
C ALA A 127 34.32 -36.95 17.40
N THR A 128 33.66 -37.54 16.40
CA THR A 128 33.94 -38.89 15.90
C THR A 128 33.79 -38.92 14.39
N ALA A 129 34.89 -39.20 13.68
CA ALA A 129 34.95 -39.36 12.24
C ALA A 129 33.91 -40.38 11.73
N GLY A 130 33.32 -40.09 10.58
CA GLY A 130 32.20 -40.86 10.03
C GLY A 130 30.85 -40.55 10.67
N THR A 131 30.76 -39.50 11.50
CA THR A 131 29.51 -39.06 12.12
C THR A 131 29.24 -37.60 11.77
N ALA A 132 28.25 -37.37 10.91
CA ALA A 132 27.83 -36.03 10.55
C ALA A 132 27.40 -35.19 11.77
N GLU A 133 27.94 -33.99 11.90
CA GLU A 133 27.59 -33.03 12.94
C GLU A 133 27.08 -31.71 12.36
N ALA A 134 25.94 -31.23 12.87
CA ALA A 134 25.38 -29.93 12.47
C ALA A 134 26.30 -28.78 12.90
N LEU A 135 26.40 -27.74 12.06
CA LEU A 135 27.20 -26.54 12.37
C LEU A 135 26.68 -25.77 13.59
N GLY A 136 25.38 -25.80 13.85
CA GLY A 136 24.77 -25.08 14.97
C GLY A 136 23.34 -25.47 15.26
N ALA A 137 22.72 -24.73 16.19
CA ALA A 137 21.28 -24.81 16.44
C ALA A 137 20.49 -24.14 15.30
N SER A 138 19.17 -24.32 15.30
CA SER A 138 18.29 -23.73 14.30
C SER A 138 18.37 -22.21 14.36
N THR A 139 18.92 -21.63 13.29
CA THR A 139 19.17 -20.20 13.15
C THR A 139 18.89 -19.86 11.69
N ALA A 140 17.94 -18.94 11.47
CA ALA A 140 17.63 -18.45 10.14
C ALA A 140 18.85 -17.72 9.56
N ILE A 141 19.28 -18.14 8.37
CA ILE A 141 20.42 -17.56 7.65
C ILE A 141 20.10 -17.46 6.17
N VAL A 142 20.92 -16.75 5.40
CA VAL A 142 20.83 -16.71 3.93
C VAL A 142 21.98 -17.47 3.29
N GLU A 143 23.15 -17.41 3.92
CA GLU A 143 24.39 -17.98 3.44
C GLU A 143 25.32 -18.29 4.62
N VAL A 144 26.09 -19.37 4.48
CA VAL A 144 27.21 -19.69 5.36
C VAL A 144 28.46 -19.94 4.52
N ILE A 145 29.57 -19.34 4.97
CA ILE A 145 30.91 -19.59 4.47
C ILE A 145 31.58 -20.52 5.46
N VAL A 146 31.94 -21.72 5.00
CA VAL A 146 32.57 -22.78 5.80
C VAL A 146 34.03 -22.90 5.37
N THR A 147 34.96 -22.83 6.32
CA THR A 147 36.39 -22.93 6.08
C THR A 147 36.96 -24.08 6.90
N ALA A 148 37.60 -25.06 6.25
CA ALA A 148 38.29 -26.13 6.95
C ALA A 148 39.45 -25.56 7.79
N LYS A 149 39.61 -26.03 9.02
CA LYS A 149 40.67 -25.53 9.92
C LYS A 149 42.05 -25.83 9.32
N GLU A 150 42.98 -24.90 9.48
CA GLU A 150 44.40 -25.04 9.07
C GLU A 150 45.06 -26.30 9.67
N ALA A 151 44.69 -26.65 10.90
CA ALA A 151 45.26 -27.79 11.62
C ALA A 151 44.68 -29.15 11.20
N ASN A 152 43.71 -29.19 10.28
CA ASN A 152 43.21 -30.45 9.75
C ASN A 152 44.30 -31.16 8.94
N THR A 153 44.35 -32.47 9.07
CA THR A 153 45.27 -33.38 8.40
C THR A 153 44.56 -34.31 7.41
N GLY A 154 43.26 -34.50 7.57
CA GLY A 154 42.37 -35.20 6.64
C GLY A 154 41.40 -34.25 5.94
N THR A 155 40.51 -34.83 5.13
CA THR A 155 39.50 -34.09 4.39
C THR A 155 38.26 -33.87 5.26
N ILE A 156 37.67 -32.67 5.18
CA ILE A 156 36.34 -32.37 5.73
C ILE A 156 35.30 -32.52 4.63
N TYR A 157 34.14 -33.08 4.96
CA TYR A 157 33.02 -33.22 4.03
C TYR A 157 31.85 -32.37 4.50
N VAL A 158 31.40 -31.43 3.65
CA VAL A 158 30.27 -30.55 3.96
C VAL A 158 29.01 -30.99 3.20
N GLY A 159 27.85 -30.96 3.85
CA GLY A 159 26.60 -31.37 3.24
C GLY A 159 25.38 -31.30 4.17
N GLY A 160 24.35 -32.08 3.87
CA GLY A 160 23.17 -32.23 4.73
C GLY A 160 23.36 -33.29 5.83
N ALA A 161 22.28 -33.61 6.57
CA ALA A 161 22.33 -34.48 7.75
C ALA A 161 22.94 -35.89 7.55
N GLY A 162 23.02 -36.38 6.31
CA GLY A 162 23.63 -37.67 5.96
C GLY A 162 24.98 -37.53 5.25
N VAL A 163 25.69 -36.40 5.44
CA VAL A 163 26.99 -36.15 4.83
C VAL A 163 28.01 -37.19 5.30
N ALA A 164 28.82 -37.66 4.37
CA ALA A 164 29.91 -38.60 4.56
C ALA A 164 30.92 -38.42 3.41
N SER A 165 32.07 -39.08 3.51
CA SER A 165 33.13 -39.05 2.49
C SER A 165 32.72 -39.45 1.07
N THR A 166 31.58 -40.16 0.93
CA THR A 166 31.07 -40.63 -0.36
C THR A 166 30.09 -39.69 -1.04
N ASN A 167 29.53 -38.70 -0.31
CA ASN A 167 28.45 -37.85 -0.82
C ASN A 167 28.57 -36.36 -0.44
N GLY A 168 29.55 -35.98 0.38
CA GLY A 168 29.81 -34.60 0.77
C GLY A 168 30.72 -33.85 -0.20
N THR A 169 30.73 -32.53 -0.09
CA THR A 169 31.74 -31.69 -0.75
C THR A 169 33.03 -31.76 0.05
N PRO A 170 34.14 -32.29 -0.51
CA PRO A 170 35.41 -32.36 0.18
C PRO A 170 36.05 -30.97 0.29
N LEU A 171 36.66 -30.70 1.44
CA LEU A 171 37.48 -29.53 1.72
C LEU A 171 38.78 -30.00 2.38
N GLU A 172 39.90 -29.68 1.73
CA GLU A 172 41.22 -29.77 2.34
C GLU A 172 41.44 -28.62 3.34
N ALA A 173 42.50 -28.67 4.14
CA ALA A 173 42.83 -27.60 5.08
C ALA A 173 42.86 -26.22 4.39
N GLU A 174 42.26 -25.21 5.04
CA GLU A 174 42.07 -23.84 4.53
C GLU A 174 41.14 -23.68 3.31
N GLU A 175 40.61 -24.76 2.74
CA GLU A 175 39.63 -24.65 1.67
C GLU A 175 38.27 -24.15 2.18
N VAL A 176 37.51 -23.55 1.25
CA VAL A 176 36.28 -22.83 1.54
C VAL A 176 35.13 -23.37 0.72
N ALA A 177 34.00 -23.63 1.38
CA ALA A 177 32.70 -23.82 0.75
C ALA A 177 31.76 -22.66 1.08
N ILE A 178 30.98 -22.23 0.09
CA ILE A 178 29.92 -21.22 0.26
C ILE A 178 28.60 -21.91 -0.02
N ILE A 179 27.67 -21.83 0.94
CA ILE A 179 26.40 -22.56 0.90
C ILE A 179 25.26 -21.58 1.16
N SER A 180 24.41 -21.38 0.16
CA SER A 180 23.14 -20.65 0.33
C SER A 180 22.08 -21.58 0.90
N ILE A 181 21.57 -21.26 2.09
CA ILE A 181 20.59 -22.07 2.82
C ILE A 181 19.81 -21.20 3.80
N ASP A 182 18.63 -21.68 4.24
CA ASP A 182 17.71 -20.95 5.11
C ASP A 182 17.92 -21.20 6.61
N ASP A 183 18.64 -22.26 6.99
CA ASP A 183 18.88 -22.62 8.40
C ASP A 183 20.26 -23.26 8.60
N LEU A 184 21.03 -22.73 9.56
CA LEU A 184 22.35 -23.23 9.94
C LEU A 184 22.31 -24.70 10.42
N ALA A 185 21.23 -25.14 11.06
CA ALA A 185 21.08 -26.52 11.54
C ALA A 185 20.92 -27.56 10.41
N LYS A 186 20.76 -27.12 9.16
CA LYS A 186 20.68 -28.00 7.98
C LYS A 186 22.03 -28.27 7.34
N VAL A 187 23.08 -27.53 7.74
CA VAL A 187 24.45 -27.74 7.26
C VAL A 187 25.20 -28.59 8.27
N PHE A 188 25.76 -29.69 7.78
CA PHE A 188 26.51 -30.66 8.55
C PHE A 188 27.91 -30.83 7.98
N ILE A 189 28.82 -31.26 8.85
CA ILE A 189 30.18 -31.65 8.49
C ILE A 189 30.46 -33.07 8.97
N ASP A 190 31.30 -33.79 8.23
CA ASP A 190 31.95 -35.03 8.64
C ASP A 190 33.46 -34.90 8.36
N SER A 191 34.28 -35.75 8.98
CA SER A 191 35.74 -35.70 8.84
C SER A 191 36.35 -37.09 8.72
N ASP A 192 37.54 -37.15 8.14
CA ASP A 192 38.36 -38.37 8.12
C ASP A 192 38.92 -38.71 9.51
N PHE A 193 39.21 -37.70 10.34
CA PHE A 193 39.78 -37.90 11.68
C PHE A 193 38.99 -37.21 12.79
N ASN A 194 38.99 -37.81 13.99
CA ASN A 194 38.33 -37.26 15.17
C ASN A 194 38.97 -35.93 15.59
N GLY A 195 38.14 -34.95 15.92
CA GLY A 195 38.56 -33.64 16.41
C GLY A 195 38.94 -32.65 15.30
N GLU A 196 38.90 -33.06 14.03
CA GLU A 196 38.98 -32.14 12.90
C GLU A 196 37.68 -31.38 12.72
N GLY A 197 37.74 -30.24 12.03
CA GLY A 197 36.57 -29.39 11.94
C GLY A 197 36.72 -28.17 11.06
N VAL A 198 35.81 -27.23 11.25
CA VAL A 198 35.70 -26.01 10.44
C VAL A 198 35.54 -24.78 11.33
N THR A 199 35.89 -23.63 10.78
CA THR A 199 35.34 -22.33 11.18
C THR A 199 34.26 -21.93 10.17
N PHE A 200 33.28 -21.15 10.60
CA PHE A 200 32.23 -20.70 9.70
C PHE A 200 31.75 -19.29 10.04
N ASN A 201 31.33 -18.57 9.02
CA ASN A 201 30.73 -17.24 9.12
C ASN A 201 29.40 -17.23 8.38
N TYR A 202 28.38 -16.61 8.95
CA TYR A 202 27.05 -16.54 8.35
C TYR A 202 26.41 -15.18 8.59
N LEU A 203 25.47 -14.83 7.71
CA LEU A 203 24.61 -13.67 7.89
C LEU A 203 23.30 -14.15 8.52
N ALA A 204 23.03 -13.68 9.75
CA ALA A 204 21.84 -13.98 10.55
C ALA A 204 20.87 -12.82 10.52
#